data_AF-A0A2I1D5G3-F1
#
_entry.id   AF-A0A2I1D5G3-F1
#
_cell.length_a   1.000
_cell.length_b   1.000
_cell.length_c   1.000
_cell.angle_alpha   90.00
_cell.angle_beta   90.00
_cell.angle_gamma   90.00
#
_symmetry.space_group_name_H-M   'P 1'
#
loop_
_entity.id
_entity.type
_entity.pdbx_description
1 polymer ?
#
loop_
_entity_poly.entity_id
_entity_poly.type
_entity_poly.pdbx_seq_one_letter_code
_entity_poly.pdbx_strand_id
1 'polypeptide(L)'
;RYAAGAISKNSALKVSYYRGLLAGRLGETSKYKGSMLAVGLSEADIRYCLDKVEASFGCLRLVVACVNSPKSLTLSGEAEQIEALHGLLEEDQIFSRKLMVKVAYHSFQMQEIASAYEAAIGNLEIPHQQTGTLMFSSVTGSLIHPEELATSGYWVRNMVSPVLFS
;
A
#
# COMPACT_ATOMS: atom_id res chain seq x y z
N ARG A 1 6.86 11.36 10.41
CA ARG A 1 7.47 12.11 9.29
C ARG A 1 7.51 13.61 9.61
N TYR A 2 6.44 14.40 9.41
CA TYR A 2 6.41 15.82 9.87
C TYR A 2 6.63 15.94 11.38
N ALA A 3 5.89 15.16 12.19
CA ALA A 3 6.06 15.12 13.64
C ALA A 3 7.45 14.64 14.11
N ALA A 4 8.19 13.94 13.23
CA ALA A 4 9.56 13.51 13.51
C ALA A 4 10.62 14.52 13.00
N GLY A 5 10.18 15.69 12.51
CA GLY A 5 11.07 16.69 11.94
C GLY A 5 11.77 16.27 10.65
N ALA A 6 11.31 15.22 9.97
CA ALA A 6 12.00 14.69 8.79
C ALA A 6 11.67 15.44 7.49
N ILE A 7 10.49 16.05 7.41
CA ILE A 7 10.05 16.87 6.27
C ILE A 7 9.24 18.07 6.75
N SER A 8 9.26 19.16 5.97
CA SER A 8 8.51 20.39 6.24
C SER A 8 7.00 20.16 6.18
N LYS A 9 6.23 21.06 6.80
CA LYS A 9 4.76 21.04 6.71
C LYS A 9 4.29 21.07 5.25
N ASN A 10 4.89 21.94 4.44
CA ASN A 10 4.58 22.06 3.01
C ASN A 10 4.89 20.78 2.26
N SER A 11 6.04 20.15 2.53
CA SER A 11 6.42 18.87 1.94
C SER A 11 5.45 17.75 2.33
N ALA A 12 5.01 17.71 3.59
CA ALA A 12 4.04 16.73 4.06
C ALA A 12 2.67 16.89 3.37
N LEU A 13 2.24 18.13 3.14
CA LEU A 13 1.02 18.44 2.40
C LEU A 13 1.13 18.08 0.91
N LYS A 14 2.25 18.39 0.24
CA LYS A 14 2.49 17.99 -1.15
C LYS A 14 2.35 16.48 -1.32
N VAL A 15 3.05 15.74 -0.48
CA VAL A 15 3.06 14.28 -0.48
C VAL A 15 1.65 13.69 -0.33
N SER A 16 0.86 14.18 0.63
CA SER A 16 -0.49 13.65 0.87
C SER A 16 -1.46 14.06 -0.24
N TYR A 17 -1.41 15.32 -0.67
CA TYR A 17 -2.26 15.87 -1.72
C TYR A 17 -2.07 15.14 -3.04
N TYR A 18 -0.82 15.05 -3.54
CA TYR A 18 -0.56 14.43 -4.84
C TYR A 18 -0.82 12.93 -4.85
N ARG A 19 -0.60 12.23 -3.72
CA ARG A 19 -0.95 10.81 -3.60
C ARG A 19 -2.46 10.62 -3.74
N GLY A 20 -3.25 11.41 -3.01
CA GLY A 20 -4.72 11.33 -3.08
C GLY A 20 -5.27 11.73 -4.45
N LEU A 21 -4.75 12.81 -5.04
CA LEU A 21 -5.16 13.30 -6.36
C LEU A 21 -4.91 12.25 -7.44
N LEU A 22 -3.70 11.68 -7.49
CA LEU A 22 -3.33 10.72 -8.53
C LEU A 22 -4.02 9.37 -8.32
N ALA A 23 -4.12 8.88 -7.09
CA ALA A 23 -4.85 7.65 -6.79
C ALA A 23 -6.35 7.79 -7.10
N GLY A 24 -6.95 8.97 -6.84
CA GLY A 24 -8.34 9.24 -7.19
C GLY A 24 -8.58 9.13 -8.70
N ARG A 25 -7.70 9.73 -9.51
CA ARG A 25 -7.75 9.61 -10.98
C ARG A 25 -7.53 8.18 -11.46
N LEU A 26 -6.62 7.45 -10.81
CA LEU A 26 -6.31 6.07 -11.16
C LEU A 26 -7.54 5.14 -11.08
N GLY A 27 -8.44 5.38 -10.12
CA GLY A 27 -9.70 4.62 -10.02
C GLY A 27 -10.66 4.84 -11.21
N GLU A 28 -10.45 5.88 -12.01
CA GLU A 28 -11.24 6.20 -13.20
C GLU A 28 -10.51 5.86 -14.51
N THR A 29 -9.17 5.97 -14.52
CA THR A 29 -8.36 5.85 -15.74
C THR A 29 -7.61 4.52 -15.88
N SER A 30 -7.41 3.77 -14.79
CA SER A 30 -6.68 2.49 -14.84
C SER A 30 -7.43 1.49 -15.72
N LYS A 31 -6.68 0.69 -16.46
CA LYS A 31 -7.22 -0.44 -17.22
C LYS A 31 -7.70 -1.56 -16.29
N TYR A 32 -7.22 -1.57 -15.05
CA TYR A 32 -7.51 -2.58 -14.05
C TYR A 32 -8.52 -2.04 -13.04
N LYS A 33 -9.53 -2.86 -12.73
CA LYS A 33 -10.44 -2.57 -11.61
C LYS A 33 -9.77 -3.06 -10.33
N GLY A 34 -9.25 -2.13 -9.54
CA GLY A 34 -8.58 -2.44 -8.28
C GLY A 34 -9.56 -2.63 -7.12
N SER A 35 -9.24 -3.55 -6.22
CA SER A 35 -9.94 -3.68 -4.94
C SER A 35 -8.99 -4.14 -3.83
N MET A 36 -9.50 -4.14 -2.59
CA MET A 36 -8.76 -4.57 -1.41
C MET A 36 -9.66 -5.36 -0.46
N LEU A 37 -9.06 -6.33 0.24
CA LEU A 37 -9.73 -7.25 1.14
C LEU A 37 -8.95 -7.34 2.46
N ALA A 38 -9.59 -7.03 3.58
CA ALA A 38 -9.05 -7.35 4.90
C ALA A 38 -9.32 -8.83 5.19
N VAL A 39 -8.31 -9.56 5.66
CA VAL A 39 -8.39 -11.01 5.91
C VAL A 39 -7.81 -11.36 7.28
N GLY A 40 -8.48 -12.25 8.00
CA GLY A 40 -8.07 -12.75 9.32
C GLY A 40 -7.15 -13.97 9.26
N LEU A 41 -6.08 -13.92 8.46
CA LEU A 41 -5.12 -15.01 8.29
C LEU A 41 -3.68 -14.54 8.46
N SER A 42 -2.76 -15.48 8.62
CA SER A 42 -1.31 -15.22 8.55
C SER A 42 -0.81 -15.21 7.10
N GLU A 43 0.41 -14.73 6.87
CA GLU A 43 1.06 -14.79 5.54
C GLU A 43 1.29 -16.22 5.05
N ALA A 44 1.49 -17.16 5.97
CA ALA A 44 1.67 -18.57 5.62
C ALA A 44 0.33 -19.19 5.18
N ASP A 45 -0.75 -18.91 5.92
CA ASP A 45 -2.06 -19.53 5.68
C ASP A 45 -2.73 -18.98 4.42
N ILE A 46 -2.58 -17.67 4.14
CA ILE A 46 -3.20 -17.06 2.96
C ILE A 46 -2.64 -17.62 1.65
N ARG A 47 -1.40 -18.16 1.66
CA ARG A 47 -0.74 -18.70 0.47
C ARG A 47 -1.60 -19.77 -0.22
N TYR A 48 -2.15 -20.69 0.57
CA TYR A 48 -2.98 -21.77 0.06
C TYR A 48 -4.23 -21.24 -0.67
N CYS A 49 -4.84 -20.17 -0.15
CA CYS A 49 -5.98 -19.52 -0.79
C CYS A 49 -5.57 -18.80 -2.08
N LEU A 50 -4.41 -18.14 -2.10
CA LEU A 50 -3.88 -17.47 -3.29
C LEU A 50 -3.57 -18.47 -4.41
N ASP A 51 -3.04 -19.65 -4.08
CA ASP A 51 -2.74 -20.70 -5.05
C ASP A 51 -4.03 -21.23 -5.73
N LYS A 52 -5.13 -21.37 -4.96
CA LYS A 52 -6.45 -21.71 -5.52
C LYS A 52 -6.99 -20.63 -6.46
N VAL A 53 -6.81 -19.36 -6.11
CA VAL A 53 -7.19 -18.23 -6.98
C VAL A 53 -6.34 -18.26 -8.25
N GLU A 54 -5.02 -18.41 -8.13
CA GLU A 54 -4.14 -18.49 -9.30
C GLU A 54 -4.51 -19.64 -10.23
N ALA A 55 -4.79 -20.83 -9.70
CA ALA A 55 -5.24 -21.98 -10.49
C ALA A 55 -6.55 -21.71 -11.25
N SER A 56 -7.44 -20.89 -10.67
CA SER A 56 -8.74 -20.57 -11.26
C SER A 56 -8.65 -19.51 -12.38
N PHE A 57 -7.70 -18.58 -12.28
CA PHE A 57 -7.52 -17.47 -13.23
C PHE A 57 -6.33 -17.66 -14.19
N GLY A 58 -5.48 -18.66 -13.96
CA GLY A 58 -4.25 -18.92 -14.72
C GLY A 58 -3.10 -17.94 -14.43
N CYS A 59 -3.31 -16.94 -13.56
CA CYS A 59 -2.29 -16.02 -13.07
C CYS A 59 -2.73 -15.38 -11.76
N LEU A 60 -1.78 -15.03 -10.89
CA LEU A 60 -2.05 -14.30 -9.66
C LEU A 60 -1.83 -12.79 -9.85
N ARG A 61 -2.88 -12.00 -9.60
CA ARG A 61 -2.86 -10.52 -9.60
C ARG A 61 -3.31 -9.94 -8.26
N LEU A 62 -3.04 -10.69 -7.19
CA LEU A 62 -3.21 -10.26 -5.81
C LEU A 62 -1.85 -10.17 -5.14
N VAL A 63 -1.70 -9.19 -4.26
CA VAL A 63 -0.53 -9.04 -3.40
C VAL A 63 -0.97 -8.77 -1.97
N VAL A 64 -0.10 -9.07 -1.01
CA VAL A 64 -0.26 -8.57 0.37
C VAL A 64 0.09 -7.09 0.36
N ALA A 65 -0.91 -6.23 0.55
CA ALA A 65 -0.74 -4.79 0.66
C ALA A 65 -0.33 -4.34 2.05
N CYS A 66 -0.77 -5.06 3.08
CA CYS A 66 -0.45 -4.75 4.47
C CYS A 66 -0.40 -6.01 5.31
N VAL A 67 0.60 -6.06 6.19
CA VAL A 67 0.69 -7.00 7.31
C VAL A 67 0.33 -6.22 8.57
N ASN A 68 -0.95 -6.26 8.95
CA ASN A 68 -1.46 -5.49 10.10
C ASN A 68 -1.11 -6.17 11.43
N SER A 69 -1.06 -7.51 11.45
CA SER A 69 -0.65 -8.35 12.59
C SER A 69 -0.31 -9.76 12.10
N PRO A 70 0.24 -10.66 12.94
CA PRO A 70 0.55 -12.04 12.55
C PRO A 70 -0.65 -12.86 12.03
N LYS A 71 -1.89 -12.41 12.28
CA LYS A 71 -3.13 -13.04 11.81
C LYS A 71 -4.10 -12.03 11.16
N SER A 72 -3.58 -10.90 10.67
CA SER A 72 -4.40 -9.89 10.01
C SER A 72 -3.66 -9.28 8.83
N LEU A 73 -4.16 -9.54 7.64
CA LEU A 73 -3.60 -9.05 6.39
C LEU A 73 -4.58 -8.14 5.67
N THR A 74 -4.06 -7.36 4.75
CA THR A 74 -4.85 -6.72 3.72
C THR A 74 -4.29 -7.09 2.37
N LEU A 75 -5.12 -7.70 1.54
CA LEU A 75 -4.81 -8.06 0.17
C LEU A 75 -5.26 -6.94 -0.75
N SER A 76 -4.54 -6.71 -1.84
CA SER A 76 -4.94 -5.80 -2.89
C SER A 76 -4.62 -6.37 -4.27
N GLY A 77 -5.40 -5.98 -5.27
CA GLY A 77 -5.18 -6.46 -6.63
C GLY A 77 -6.42 -6.28 -7.50
N GLU A 78 -6.54 -7.12 -8.52
CA GLU A 78 -7.72 -7.11 -9.40
C GLU A 78 -8.98 -7.51 -8.65
N ALA A 79 -10.07 -6.77 -8.90
CA ALA A 79 -11.33 -6.92 -8.19
C ALA A 79 -11.93 -8.33 -8.35
N GLU A 80 -11.82 -8.94 -9.53
CA GLU A 80 -12.37 -10.28 -9.78
C GLU A 80 -11.67 -11.35 -8.95
N GLN A 81 -10.34 -11.27 -8.82
CA GLN A 81 -9.58 -12.18 -7.95
C GLN A 81 -9.83 -11.89 -6.46
N ILE A 82 -10.05 -10.63 -6.08
CA ILE A 82 -10.47 -10.26 -4.71
C ILE A 82 -11.83 -10.88 -4.37
N GLU A 83 -12.80 -10.84 -5.29
CA GLU A 83 -14.11 -11.48 -5.08
C GLU A 83 -13.98 -13.01 -4.97
N ALA A 84 -13.18 -13.63 -5.83
CA ALA A 84 -12.95 -15.07 -5.75
C ALA A 84 -12.29 -15.48 -4.43
N LEU A 85 -11.27 -14.73 -3.98
CA LEU A 85 -10.65 -14.95 -2.68
C LEU A 85 -11.65 -14.74 -1.54
N HIS A 86 -12.49 -13.70 -1.60
CA HIS A 86 -13.51 -13.44 -0.60
C HIS A 86 -14.49 -14.61 -0.48
N GLY A 87 -14.99 -15.14 -1.60
CA GLY A 87 -15.88 -16.30 -1.61
C GLY A 87 -15.24 -17.56 -1.03
N LEU A 88 -13.98 -17.87 -1.39
CA LEU A 88 -13.24 -18.99 -0.81
C LEU A 88 -13.11 -18.88 0.71
N LEU A 89 -12.82 -17.68 1.20
CA LEU A 89 -12.69 -17.43 2.64
C LEU A 89 -14.03 -17.50 3.36
N GLU A 90 -15.12 -17.06 2.73
CA GLU A 90 -16.47 -17.20 3.29
C GLU A 90 -16.91 -18.67 3.39
N GLU A 91 -16.63 -19.48 2.37
CA GLU A 91 -16.88 -20.94 2.39
C GLU A 91 -16.15 -21.63 3.54
N ASP A 92 -14.89 -21.23 3.78
CA ASP A 92 -14.06 -21.75 4.87
C ASP A 92 -14.36 -21.09 6.25
N GLN A 93 -15.38 -20.21 6.33
CA GLN A 93 -15.76 -19.45 7.53
C GLN A 93 -14.62 -18.58 8.11
N ILE A 94 -13.70 -18.14 7.26
CA ILE A 94 -12.58 -17.28 7.61
C ILE A 94 -13.00 -15.82 7.46
N PHE A 95 -12.68 -15.00 8.47
CA PHE A 95 -12.98 -13.57 8.43
C PHE A 95 -12.36 -12.91 7.20
N SER A 96 -13.21 -12.31 6.38
CA SER A 96 -12.80 -11.45 5.29
C SER A 96 -13.80 -10.31 5.08
N ARG A 97 -13.29 -9.13 4.75
CA ARG A 97 -14.12 -7.93 4.54
C ARG A 97 -13.56 -7.08 3.42
N LYS A 98 -14.36 -6.88 2.36
CA LYS A 98 -14.01 -6.00 1.26
C LYS A 98 -13.94 -4.54 1.73
N LEU A 99 -12.89 -3.83 1.30
CA LEU A 99 -12.73 -2.41 1.58
C LEU A 99 -13.43 -1.57 0.51
N MET A 100 -14.05 -0.47 0.91
CA MET A 100 -14.80 0.43 0.03
C MET A 100 -13.86 1.37 -0.75
N VAL A 101 -12.99 0.78 -1.58
CA VAL A 101 -12.02 1.47 -2.43
C VAL A 101 -12.08 0.91 -3.85
N LYS A 102 -11.80 1.78 -4.83
CA LYS A 102 -11.75 1.43 -6.27
C LYS A 102 -10.31 1.27 -6.79
N VAL A 103 -9.35 1.31 -5.88
CA VAL A 103 -7.91 1.28 -6.17
C VAL A 103 -7.27 0.23 -5.27
N ALA A 104 -6.44 -0.60 -5.87
CA ALA A 104 -5.60 -1.57 -5.19
C ALA A 104 -4.33 -0.87 -4.71
N TYR A 105 -4.39 -0.23 -3.54
CA TYR A 105 -3.22 0.40 -2.94
C TYR A 105 -2.12 -0.64 -2.64
N HIS A 106 -0.86 -0.20 -2.67
CA HIS A 106 0.31 -1.06 -2.41
C HIS A 106 0.40 -2.26 -3.36
N SER A 107 0.01 -2.07 -4.62
CA SER A 107 0.03 -3.09 -5.67
C SER A 107 0.64 -2.57 -6.97
N PHE A 108 0.70 -3.45 -7.98
CA PHE A 108 1.08 -3.10 -9.35
C PHE A 108 0.24 -1.94 -9.94
N GLN A 109 -1.02 -1.77 -9.50
CA GLN A 109 -1.86 -0.67 -10.01
C GLN A 109 -1.27 0.70 -9.65
N MET A 110 -0.68 0.83 -8.45
CA MET A 110 -0.05 2.08 -8.02
C MET A 110 1.20 2.44 -8.83
N GLN A 111 1.82 1.47 -9.52
CA GLN A 111 2.96 1.72 -10.39
C GLN A 111 2.58 2.59 -11.59
N GLU A 112 1.33 2.57 -12.04
CA GLU A 112 0.84 3.39 -13.16
C GLU A 112 1.02 4.90 -12.91
N ILE A 113 1.02 5.32 -11.64
CA ILE A 113 1.18 6.71 -11.23
C ILE A 113 2.49 7.01 -10.50
N ALA A 114 3.40 6.03 -10.38
CA ALA A 114 4.64 6.17 -9.62
C ALA A 114 5.50 7.35 -10.11
N SER A 115 5.79 7.40 -11.41
CA SER A 115 6.62 8.46 -12.01
C SER A 115 5.95 9.83 -11.95
N ALA A 116 4.63 9.89 -12.17
CA ALA A 116 3.87 11.14 -12.08
C ALA A 116 3.83 11.66 -10.63
N TYR A 117 3.70 10.75 -9.66
CA TYR A 117 3.73 11.09 -8.25
C TYR A 117 5.11 11.62 -7.84
N GLU A 118 6.18 10.96 -8.27
CA GLU A 118 7.56 11.38 -8.00
C GLU A 118 7.82 12.80 -8.52
N ALA A 119 7.47 13.05 -9.78
CA ALA A 119 7.64 14.36 -10.41
C ALA A 119 6.81 15.45 -9.69
N ALA A 120 5.60 15.12 -9.25
CA ALA A 120 4.70 16.08 -8.61
C ALA A 120 5.15 16.47 -7.19
N ILE A 121 5.68 15.52 -6.41
CA ILE A 121 6.19 15.83 -5.06
C ILE A 121 7.56 16.51 -5.12
N GLY A 122 8.39 16.16 -6.12
CA GLY A 122 9.71 16.75 -6.33
C GLY A 122 10.59 16.70 -5.08
N ASN A 123 11.40 17.74 -4.90
CA ASN A 123 12.25 17.87 -3.72
C ASN A 123 11.42 18.16 -2.47
N LEU A 124 11.72 17.43 -1.39
CA LEU A 124 11.10 17.63 -0.10
C LEU A 124 12.08 18.36 0.82
N GLU A 125 11.57 19.39 1.48
CA GLU A 125 12.35 20.24 2.35
C GLU A 125 12.50 19.61 3.73
N ILE A 126 13.71 19.63 4.27
CA ILE A 126 13.98 19.26 5.65
C ILE A 126 13.79 20.51 6.53
N PRO A 127 13.04 20.45 7.64
CA PRO A 127 12.94 21.55 8.60
C PRO A 127 14.30 21.94 9.17
N HIS A 128 14.45 23.21 9.55
CA HIS A 128 15.70 23.70 10.15
C HIS A 128 15.98 23.11 11.54
N GLN A 129 14.92 22.72 12.26
CA GLN A 129 15.01 22.11 13.57
C GLN A 129 14.46 20.69 13.53
N GLN A 130 15.33 19.71 13.73
CA GLN A 130 14.94 18.32 13.89
C GLN A 130 14.52 18.06 15.35
N THR A 131 13.51 17.21 15.54
CA THR A 131 12.96 16.92 16.88
C THR A 131 13.74 15.84 17.63
N GLY A 132 14.65 15.12 16.96
CA GLY A 132 15.35 13.94 17.51
C GLY A 132 14.46 12.70 17.66
N THR A 133 13.22 12.74 17.19
CA THR A 133 12.28 11.63 17.27
C THR A 133 12.62 10.54 16.26
N LEU A 134 12.78 9.31 16.73
CA LEU A 134 12.97 8.16 15.86
C LEU A 134 11.68 7.78 15.13
N MET A 135 11.82 7.28 13.91
CA MET A 135 10.71 6.78 13.11
C MET A 135 11.04 5.39 12.57
N PHE A 136 10.07 4.48 12.63
CA PHE A 136 10.09 3.21 11.91
C PHE A 136 9.41 3.38 10.56
N SER A 137 10.02 2.84 9.50
CA SER A 137 9.44 2.83 8.17
C SER A 137 8.46 1.65 8.03
N SER A 138 7.26 1.95 7.55
CA SER A 138 6.31 0.90 7.17
C SER A 138 6.69 0.18 5.87
N VAL A 139 7.77 0.57 5.20
CA VAL A 139 8.25 -0.10 3.98
C VAL A 139 9.27 -1.17 4.32
N THR A 140 10.14 -0.91 5.30
CA THR A 140 11.23 -1.82 5.71
C THR A 140 10.98 -2.52 7.04
N GLY A 141 10.00 -2.06 7.84
CA GLY A 141 9.79 -2.55 9.20
C GLY A 141 10.90 -2.16 10.19
N SER A 142 11.81 -1.25 9.80
CA SER A 142 12.99 -0.88 10.58
C SER A 142 13.05 0.62 10.85
N LEU A 143 13.97 1.03 11.74
CA LEU A 143 14.34 2.44 11.87
C LEU A 143 14.79 3.00 10.52
N ILE A 144 14.40 4.24 10.24
CA ILE A 144 14.75 4.97 9.02
C ILE A 144 15.38 6.32 9.34
N HIS A 145 16.39 6.70 8.56
CA HIS A 145 17.02 8.00 8.71
C HIS A 145 16.10 9.12 8.19
N PRO A 146 16.02 10.28 8.87
CA PRO A 146 15.19 11.41 8.43
C PRO A 146 15.48 11.88 7.00
N GLU A 147 16.74 11.79 6.57
CA GLU A 147 17.17 12.16 5.22
C GLU A 147 16.50 11.31 4.13
N GLU A 148 16.31 10.01 4.38
CA GLU A 148 15.62 9.12 3.45
C GLU A 148 14.14 9.53 3.27
N LEU A 149 13.49 9.98 4.35
CA LEU A 149 12.12 10.47 4.32
C LEU A 149 11.96 11.76 3.51
N ALA A 150 13.04 12.50 3.30
CA ALA A 150 13.08 13.70 2.46
C ALA A 150 13.36 13.40 0.98
N THR A 151 13.46 12.13 0.59
CA THR A 151 13.60 11.73 -0.82
C THR A 151 12.26 11.36 -1.43
N SER A 152 11.99 11.83 -2.66
CA SER A 152 10.80 11.44 -3.43
C SER A 152 10.70 9.92 -3.62
N GLY A 153 11.84 9.27 -3.88
CA GLY A 153 11.95 7.83 -4.08
C GLY A 153 11.47 7.00 -2.88
N TYR A 154 11.64 7.48 -1.64
CA TYR A 154 11.04 6.81 -0.49
C TYR A 154 9.51 6.79 -0.56
N TRP A 155 8.88 7.87 -1.02
CA TRP A 155 7.44 7.98 -1.11
C TRP A 155 6.85 7.17 -2.24
N VAL A 156 7.57 7.07 -3.37
CA VAL A 156 7.25 6.14 -4.45
C VAL A 156 7.29 4.71 -3.92
N ARG A 157 8.40 4.30 -3.27
CA ARG A 157 8.50 2.98 -2.63
C ARG A 157 7.35 2.74 -1.64
N ASN A 158 7.05 3.71 -0.77
CA ASN A 158 5.96 3.61 0.19
C ASN A 158 4.56 3.46 -0.46
N MET A 159 4.37 3.97 -1.67
CA MET A 159 3.10 3.88 -2.38
C MET A 159 2.87 2.52 -3.03
N VAL A 160 3.95 1.87 -3.47
CA VAL A 160 3.89 0.64 -4.29
C VAL A 160 4.27 -0.63 -3.52
N SER A 161 5.02 -0.50 -2.42
CA SER A 161 5.43 -1.61 -1.56
C SER A 161 4.40 -1.92 -0.46
N PRO A 162 4.38 -3.15 0.06
CA PRO A 162 3.55 -3.51 1.21
C PRO A 162 3.83 -2.63 2.44
N VAL A 163 2.82 -2.49 3.29
CA VAL A 163 2.90 -1.87 4.61
C VAL A 163 3.22 -2.94 5.65
N LEU A 164 4.38 -2.86 6.27
CA LEU A 164 4.84 -3.72 7.36
C LEU A 164 4.54 -3.02 8.69
N PHE A 165 3.38 -3.32 9.28
CA PHE A 165 2.95 -2.72 10.55
C PHE A 165 3.29 -3.58 11.78
N SER A 166 3.43 -4.89 11.56
CA SER A 166 3.73 -5.89 12.59
C SER A 166 5.19 -6.35 12.57
#